data_AF-A0A3A3H6M1-F1
#
_entry.id   AF-A0A3A3H6M1-F1
#
_cell.length_a   1.000
_cell.length_b   1.000
_cell.length_c   1.000
_cell.angle_alpha   90.00
_cell.angle_beta   90.00
_cell.angle_gamma   90.00
#
_symmetry.space_group_name_H-M   'P 1'
#
loop_
_entity.id
_entity.type
_entity.pdbx_description
1 polymer ?
#
loop_
_entity_poly.entity_id
_entity_poly.type
_entity_poly.pdbx_seq_one_letter_code
_entity_poly.pdbx_strand_id
1 'polypeptide(L)' 'MEIPQQFESYVAAALLRVQVLFPALKFQQCDNGVTIHGIAVAEEGNVRKALLYAVYREKIYAETLSMRQDLVSTVTAR' A
#
# COMPACT_ATOMS: atom_id res chain seq x y z
N MET A 1 -8.75 0.70 -10.89
CA MET A 1 -7.62 1.65 -10.76
C MET A 1 -6.37 0.95 -11.21
N GLU A 2 -5.66 1.50 -12.18
CA GLU A 2 -4.42 0.90 -12.68
C GLU A 2 -3.26 1.09 -11.70
N ILE A 3 -2.44 0.06 -11.55
CA ILE A 3 -1.20 0.07 -10.76
C ILE A 3 -0.05 -0.35 -11.68
N PRO A 4 1.03 0.44 -11.78
CA PRO A 4 2.18 0.05 -12.60
C PRO A 4 2.80 -1.26 -12.11
N GLN A 5 3.24 -2.11 -13.03
CA GLN A 5 3.76 -3.46 -12.75
C GLN A 5 4.87 -3.49 -11.69
N GLN A 6 5.76 -2.49 -11.68
CA GLN A 6 6.83 -2.35 -10.68
C GLN A 6 6.34 -2.19 -9.22
N PHE A 7 5.02 -2.06 -9.00
CA PHE A 7 4.40 -1.97 -7.69
C PHE A 7 3.55 -3.19 -7.31
N GLU A 8 3.38 -4.15 -8.22
CA GLU A 8 2.44 -5.27 -8.07
C GLU A 8 2.71 -6.10 -6.80
N SER A 9 3.98 -6.36 -6.48
CA SER A 9 4.41 -7.11 -5.29
C SER A 9 4.06 -6.43 -3.96
N TYR A 10 3.74 -5.13 -3.99
CA TYR A 10 3.41 -4.34 -2.79
C TYR A 10 1.90 -4.12 -2.62
N VAL A 11 1.07 -4.48 -3.60
CA VAL A 11 -0.37 -4.22 -3.60
C VAL A 11 -1.05 -4.94 -2.45
N ALA A 12 -0.82 -6.24 -2.28
CA ALA A 12 -1.50 -7.03 -1.25
C ALA A 12 -1.28 -6.46 0.17
N ALA A 13 -0.05 -6.12 0.53
CA ALA A 13 0.27 -5.53 1.83
C ALA A 13 -0.30 -4.10 1.99
N ALA A 14 -0.34 -3.32 0.91
CA ALA A 14 -0.98 -2.01 0.91
C ALA A 14 -2.50 -2.12 1.12
N LEU A 15 -3.17 -3.10 0.49
CA LEU A 15 -4.61 -3.32 0.64
C LEU A 15 -5.01 -3.62 2.09
N LEU A 16 -4.19 -4.36 2.84
CA LEU A 16 -4.44 -4.58 4.27
C LEU A 16 -4.52 -3.26 5.05
N ARG A 17 -3.61 -2.31 4.79
CA ARG A 17 -3.63 -0.99 5.47
C ARG A 17 -4.82 -0.15 5.02
N VAL A 18 -5.12 -0.14 3.73
CA VAL A 18 -6.23 0.67 3.19
C VAL A 18 -7.57 0.13 3.65
N GLN A 19 -7.71 -1.19 3.83
CA GLN A 19 -8.91 -1.80 4.38
C GLN A 19 -9.21 -1.33 5.82
N VAL A 20 -8.18 -1.04 6.62
CA VAL A 20 -8.35 -0.47 7.97
C VAL A 20 -8.85 0.98 7.90
N LEU A 21 -8.39 1.76 6.92
CA LEU A 21 -8.82 3.15 6.74
C LEU A 21 -10.23 3.27 6.18
N PHE A 22 -10.65 2.32 5.33
CA PHE A 22 -11.96 2.32 4.68
C PHE A 22 -12.67 0.96 4.88
N PRO A 23 -13.10 0.63 6.11
CA PRO A 23 -13.60 -0.70 6.45
C PRO A 23 -14.89 -1.09 5.72
N ALA A 24 -15.69 -0.12 5.26
CA ALA A 24 -16.91 -0.36 4.52
C ALA A 24 -16.68 -0.65 3.03
N LEU A 25 -15.49 -0.36 2.50
CA LEU A 25 -15.15 -0.60 1.09
C LEU A 25 -14.57 -2.00 0.93
N LYS A 26 -14.73 -2.58 -0.26
CA LYS A 26 -14.05 -3.82 -0.64
C LYS A 26 -13.02 -3.54 -1.71
N PHE A 27 -11.79 -3.98 -1.46
CA PHE A 27 -10.69 -3.86 -2.41
C PHE A 27 -10.37 -5.25 -2.98
N GLN A 28 -10.26 -5.34 -4.29
CA GLN A 28 -9.87 -6.56 -4.99
C GLN A 28 -8.71 -6.27 -5.93
N GLN A 29 -7.60 -6.97 -5.76
CA GLN A 29 -6.50 -6.94 -6.71
C GLN A 29 -6.91 -7.67 -8.00
N CYS A 30 -6.57 -7.09 -9.14
CA CYS A 30 -6.74 -7.65 -10.47
C CYS A 30 -5.44 -7.49 -11.26
N ASP A 31 -5.35 -8.11 -12.45
CA ASP A 31 -4.12 -8.23 -13.23
C ASP A 31 -3.39 -6.91 -13.50
N ASN A 32 -4.12 -5.79 -13.61
CA ASN A 32 -3.55 -4.46 -13.89
C ASN A 32 -3.80 -3.44 -12.78
N GLY A 33 -4.22 -3.87 -11.59
CA GLY A 33 -4.36 -2.97 -10.44
C GLY A 33 -5.39 -3.39 -9.41
N VAL A 34 -6.28 -2.47 -9.04
CA VAL A 34 -7.24 -2.65 -7.93
C VAL A 34 -8.63 -2.17 -8.32
N THR A 35 -9.63 -3.03 -8.10
CA THR A 35 -11.05 -2.68 -8.14
C THR A 35 -11.53 -2.31 -6.74
N ILE A 36 -12.32 -1.24 -6.64
CA ILE A 36 -12.88 -0.74 -5.38
C ILE A 36 -14.40 -0.78 -5.47
N HIS A 37 -15.05 -1.47 -4.54
CA HIS A 37 -16.50 -1.60 -4.50
C HIS A 37 -17.11 -0.81 -3.33
N GLY A 38 -18.31 -0.27 -3.56
CA GLY A 38 -19.08 0.46 -2.53
C GLY A 38 -18.63 1.90 -2.32
N ILE A 39 -17.79 2.44 -3.20
CA ILE A 39 -17.28 3.80 -3.08
C ILE A 39 -18.30 4.83 -3.55
N ALA A 40 -18.54 5.85 -2.73
CA ALA A 40 -19.32 7.02 -3.11
C ALA A 40 -18.46 7.95 -4.00
N VAL A 41 -19.07 8.58 -5.01
CA VAL A 41 -18.37 9.49 -5.93
C VAL A 41 -17.62 10.60 -5.19
N ALA A 42 -18.21 11.15 -4.13
CA ALA A 42 -17.58 12.20 -3.31
C ALA A 42 -16.29 11.74 -2.60
N GLU A 43 -16.14 10.43 -2.34
CA GLU A 43 -14.99 9.85 -1.64
C GLU A 43 -13.93 9.29 -2.60
N GLU A 44 -14.22 9.22 -3.90
CA GLU A 44 -13.36 8.57 -4.88
C GLU A 44 -11.93 9.12 -4.86
N GLY A 45 -11.79 10.45 -4.86
CA GLY A 45 -10.47 11.10 -4.83
C GLY A 45 -9.66 10.76 -3.58
N ASN A 46 -10.31 10.70 -2.40
CA ASN A 46 -9.65 10.43 -1.13
C ASN A 46 -9.18 8.98 -1.04
N VAL A 47 -10.03 8.02 -1.42
CA VAL A 47 -9.68 6.60 -1.41
C VAL A 47 -8.59 6.32 -2.45
N ARG A 48 -8.70 6.91 -3.64
CA ARG A 48 -7.70 6.80 -4.71
C ARG A 48 -6.32 7.28 -4.23
N LYS A 49 -6.28 8.45 -3.58
CA LYS A 49 -5.06 9.01 -3.00
C LYS A 49 -4.47 8.10 -1.93
N ALA A 50 -5.30 7.59 -1.02
CA ALA A 50 -4.86 6.73 0.07
C ALA A 50 -4.29 5.40 -0.44
N LEU A 51 -4.93 4.78 -1.43
CA LEU A 51 -4.46 3.54 -2.04
C LEU A 51 -3.10 3.72 -2.73
N LEU A 52 -2.96 4.73 -3.59
CA LEU A 52 -1.68 5.01 -4.25
C LEU A 52 -0.57 5.32 -3.25
N TYR A 53 -0.88 6.10 -2.22
CA TYR A 53 0.08 6.43 -1.18
C TYR A 53 0.53 5.19 -0.40
N ALA A 54 -0.40 4.29 -0.05
CA ALA A 54 -0.09 3.05 0.65
C ALA A 54 0.81 2.13 -0.19
N VAL A 55 0.50 1.95 -1.48
CA VAL A 55 1.31 1.12 -2.39
C VAL A 55 2.72 1.70 -2.54
N TYR A 56 2.84 3.01 -2.74
CA TYR A 56 4.14 3.67 -2.84
C TYR A 56 4.96 3.56 -1.55
N ARG A 57 4.31 3.72 -0.39
CA ARG A 57 4.97 3.60 0.92
C ARG A 57 5.41 2.19 1.24
N GLU A 58 4.66 1.18 0.79
CA GLU A 58 5.05 -0.21 0.96
C GLU A 58 6.29 -0.54 0.14
N LYS A 59 6.38 -0.06 -1.11
CA LYS A 59 7.62 -0.15 -1.90
C LYS A 59 8.81 0.43 -1.16
N ILE A 60 8.70 1.69 -0.71
CA ILE A 60 9.79 2.34 0.03
C ILE A 60 10.14 1.51 1.26
N TYR A 61 9.15 1.06 2.03
CA TYR A 61 9.39 0.29 3.24
C TYR A 61 10.19 -0.97 2.95
N ALA A 62 9.77 -1.76 1.96
CA ALA A 62 10.45 -2.98 1.54
C ALA A 62 11.88 -2.72 1.05
N GLU A 63 12.07 -1.72 0.18
CA GLU A 63 13.38 -1.38 -0.39
C GLU A 63 14.38 -0.83 0.65
N THR A 64 13.89 -0.33 1.78
CA THR A 64 14.72 0.28 2.84
C THR A 64 14.76 -0.55 4.13
N LEU A 65 14.07 -1.69 4.19
CA LEU A 65 13.95 -2.49 5.41
C LEU A 65 15.31 -3.03 5.87
N SER A 66 16.10 -3.61 4.97
CA SER A 66 17.42 -4.16 5.29
C SER A 66 18.34 -3.10 5.89
N MET A 67 18.48 -1.96 5.22
CA MET A 67 19.29 -0.83 5.72
C MET A 67 18.84 -0.37 7.11
N ARG A 68 17.53 -0.32 7.38
CA ARG A 68 17.02 0.03 8.72
C ARG A 68 17.39 -1.03 9.75
N GLN A 69 17.28 -2.31 9.42
CA GLN A 69 17.66 -3.42 10.30
C GLN A 69 19.16 -3.40 10.62
N ASP A 70 20.00 -3.13 9.64
CA ASP A 70 21.46 -3.02 9.80
C ASP A 70 21.85 -1.84 10.69
N LEU A 71 21.19 -0.69 10.49
CA LEU A 71 21.40 0.48 11.34
C LEU A 71 21.02 0.18 12.79
N VAL A 72 19.84 -0.42 13.01
CA VAL A 72 19.37 -0.78 14.36
C VAL A 72 20.32 -1.77 15.02
N SER A 73 20.70 -2.84 14.33
CA SER A 73 21.60 -3.87 14.89
C SER A 73 22.94 -3.28 15.31
N THR A 74 23.51 -2.38 14.49
CA THR A 74 24.78 -1.71 14.77
C THR A 74 24.72 -0.83 16.02
N VAL A 75 23.62 -0.08 16.22
CA VAL A 75 23.50 0.81 17.39
C VAL A 75 23.11 0.07 18.67
N THR A 76 22.43 -1.08 18.57
CA THR A 76 22.03 -1.88 19.75
C THR A 76 23.03 -2.95 20.17
N ALA A 77 24.05 -3.24 19.34
CA ALA A 77 25.08 -4.25 19.66
C ALA A 77 26.14 -3.77 20.67
N ARG A 78 25.92 -2.63 21.34
CA ARG A 78 26.76 -2.08 22.42
C ARG A 78 26.11 -2.31 23.77
#